data_AF-A0AAV7XYS1-F1
#
_entry.id   AF-A0AAV7XYS1-F1
#
_cell.length_a   1.000
_cell.length_b   1.000
_cell.length_c   1.000
_cell.angle_alpha   90.00
_cell.angle_beta   90.00
_cell.angle_gamma   90.00
#
_symmetry.space_group_name_H-M   'P 1'
#
loop_
_entity.id
_entity.type
_entity.pdbx_description
1 polymer ?
#
loop_
_entity_poly.entity_id
_entity_poly.type
_entity_poly.pdbx_seq_one_letter_code
_entity_poly.pdbx_strand_id
1 'polypeptide(L)'
;MSNKARFVVDQGIFTEGIALGCSYDLPNNTQALASAGAGVEPLLVSRKDRADLYRRVERAVDSTGLNGHSCMLRAVCEAETLLPPRAHLVMELVRIALAMPLQGVTDREPHGHRDYMMARLNGLHGVDCSAQYPDCPISLLRLAAALVPATM
;
A
#
# COMPACT_ATOMS: atom_id res chain seq x y z
N MET A 1 11.63 -55.82 28.65
CA MET A 1 12.06 -55.29 27.34
C MET A 1 11.10 -54.16 26.98
N SER A 2 11.50 -52.91 27.18
CA SER A 2 10.62 -51.74 27.01
C SER A 2 11.19 -50.87 25.90
N ASN A 3 10.60 -50.95 24.71
CA ASN A 3 10.95 -50.11 23.57
C ASN A 3 10.47 -48.69 23.83
N LYS A 4 11.38 -47.79 24.25
CA LYS A 4 11.11 -46.35 24.23
C LYS A 4 11.30 -45.87 22.79
N ALA A 5 10.21 -45.43 22.16
CA ALA A 5 10.28 -44.71 20.90
C ALA A 5 11.12 -43.44 21.11
N ARG A 6 12.26 -43.36 20.41
CA ARG A 6 13.12 -42.18 20.41
C ARG A 6 12.55 -41.21 19.38
N PHE A 7 11.95 -40.11 19.85
CA PHE A 7 11.51 -39.02 18.98
C PHE A 7 12.77 -38.35 18.40
N VAL A 8 12.98 -38.47 17.09
CA VAL A 8 14.02 -37.74 16.37
C VAL A 8 13.44 -36.37 16.06
N VAL A 9 13.90 -35.34 16.78
CA VAL A 9 13.60 -33.95 16.44
C VAL A 9 14.45 -33.60 15.22
N ASP A 10 13.82 -33.58 14.06
CA ASP A 10 14.46 -33.13 12.82
C ASP A 10 14.63 -31.60 12.90
N GLN A 11 15.87 -31.10 12.86
CA GLN A 11 16.17 -29.66 12.98
C GLN A 11 15.86 -28.87 11.69
N GLY A 12 15.06 -29.44 10.78
CA GLY A 12 14.86 -28.92 9.43
C GLY A 12 13.53 -28.21 9.16
N ILE A 13 12.55 -28.21 10.06
CA ILE A 13 11.23 -27.60 9.79
C ILE A 13 10.73 -26.84 11.03
N PHE A 14 10.98 -25.53 11.07
CA PHE A 14 10.25 -24.62 11.96
C PHE A 14 8.99 -24.15 11.22
N THR A 15 7.83 -24.67 11.61
CA THR A 15 6.54 -24.14 11.14
C THR A 15 6.15 -22.97 12.05
N GLU A 16 6.61 -21.77 11.72
CA GLU A 16 6.16 -20.55 12.39
C GLU A 16 4.86 -20.08 11.74
N GLY A 17 3.77 -20.05 12.52
CA GLY A 17 2.46 -19.62 12.05
C GLY A 17 2.16 -18.20 12.53
N ILE A 18 2.00 -17.26 11.59
CA ILE A 18 1.52 -15.91 11.87
C ILE A 18 0.00 -15.89 11.67
N ALA A 19 -0.76 -15.76 12.77
CA ALA A 19 -2.20 -15.54 12.72
C ALA A 19 -2.51 -14.03 12.79
N LEU A 20 -2.76 -13.42 11.63
CA LEU A 20 -3.22 -12.03 11.55
C LEU A 20 -4.75 -11.99 11.61
N GLY A 21 -5.29 -11.43 12.70
CA GLY A 21 -6.71 -11.09 12.80
C GLY A 21 -6.94 -9.65 12.36
N CYS A 22 -7.56 -9.46 11.20
CA CYS A 22 -8.01 -8.15 10.74
C CYS A 22 -9.55 -8.11 10.82
N SER A 23 -10.12 -7.33 11.74
CA SER A 23 -11.54 -7.02 11.70
C SER A 23 -11.76 -5.87 10.72
N TYR A 24 -12.40 -6.14 9.60
CA TYR A 24 -12.90 -5.10 8.70
C TYR A 24 -14.40 -5.00 8.88
N ASP A 25 -14.90 -3.83 9.29
CA ASP A 25 -16.33 -3.58 9.29
C ASP A 25 -16.81 -3.64 7.85
N LEU A 26 -17.64 -4.65 7.53
CA LEU A 26 -18.26 -4.71 6.22
C LEU A 26 -19.07 -3.42 6.02
N PRO A 27 -18.99 -2.79 4.84
CA PRO A 27 -19.75 -1.59 4.55
C PRO A 27 -21.23 -1.92 4.61
N ASN A 28 -21.85 -1.65 5.75
CA ASN A 28 -23.28 -1.80 5.94
C ASN A 28 -23.98 -0.59 5.30
N ASN A 29 -25.16 -0.81 4.75
CA ASN A 29 -26.03 0.25 4.24
C ASN A 29 -26.32 1.33 5.32
N THR A 30 -26.24 0.99 6.61
CA THR A 30 -26.33 1.95 7.70
C THR A 30 -25.12 2.87 7.84
N GLN A 31 -23.90 2.46 7.45
CA GLN A 31 -22.73 3.34 7.48
C GLN A 31 -22.77 4.35 6.33
N ALA A 32 -23.24 3.94 5.15
CA ALA A 32 -23.50 4.85 4.04
C ALA A 32 -24.64 5.84 4.37
N LEU A 33 -25.66 5.38 5.10
CA LEU A 33 -26.76 6.24 5.58
C LEU A 33 -26.34 7.14 6.75
N ALA A 34 -25.48 6.67 7.65
CA ALA A 34 -24.91 7.47 8.74
C ALA A 34 -23.91 8.50 8.22
N SER A 35 -23.12 8.16 7.21
CA SER A 35 -22.21 9.08 6.55
C SER A 35 -23.02 10.10 5.72
N ALA A 36 -24.08 9.68 5.02
CA ALA A 36 -25.03 10.59 4.38
C ALA A 36 -25.77 11.49 5.39
N GLY A 37 -26.17 10.96 6.54
CA GLY A 37 -26.81 11.69 7.64
C GLY A 37 -25.87 12.65 8.38
N ALA A 38 -24.56 12.38 8.36
CA ALA A 38 -23.51 13.26 8.87
C ALA A 38 -22.95 14.21 7.80
N GLY A 39 -23.44 14.16 6.55
CA GLY A 39 -22.91 14.93 5.42
C GLY A 39 -21.48 14.55 5.00
N VAL A 40 -21.03 13.34 5.36
CA VAL A 40 -19.71 12.78 5.03
C VAL A 40 -19.87 11.76 3.91
N GLU A 41 -19.35 12.07 2.73
CA GLU A 41 -19.29 11.12 1.61
C GLU A 41 -18.37 9.93 1.95
N PRO A 42 -18.77 8.66 1.74
CA PRO A 42 -17.92 7.48 1.99
C PRO A 42 -16.55 7.53 1.29
N LEU A 43 -16.50 8.20 0.14
CA LEU A 43 -15.28 8.49 -0.62
C LEU A 43 -14.28 9.33 0.20
N LEU A 44 -14.75 10.27 1.01
CA LEU A 44 -13.88 11.13 1.83
C LEU A 44 -13.22 10.34 2.96
N VAL A 45 -13.91 9.35 3.55
CA VAL A 45 -13.34 8.50 4.62
C VAL A 45 -12.22 7.62 4.04
N SER A 46 -12.50 6.92 2.94
CA SER A 46 -11.50 6.09 2.26
C SER A 46 -10.26 6.88 1.78
N ARG A 47 -10.43 8.17 1.51
CA ARG A 47 -9.35 9.09 1.13
C ARG A 47 -8.52 9.58 2.33
N LYS A 48 -9.14 9.78 3.49
CA LYS A 48 -8.43 10.09 4.74
C LYS A 48 -7.55 8.92 5.19
N ASP A 49 -8.08 7.70 5.16
CA ASP A 49 -7.33 6.50 5.55
C ASP A 49 -6.10 6.29 4.67
N ARG A 50 -6.24 6.50 3.35
CA ARG A 50 -5.09 6.48 2.42
C ARG A 50 -4.07 7.58 2.73
N ALA A 51 -4.51 8.80 3.02
CA ALA A 51 -3.60 9.88 3.37
C ALA A 51 -2.83 9.61 4.67
N ASP A 52 -3.48 8.98 5.65
CA ASP A 52 -2.82 8.56 6.89
C ASP A 52 -1.82 7.42 6.65
N LEU A 53 -2.16 6.46 5.77
CA LEU A 53 -1.23 5.41 5.33
C LEU A 53 0.01 6.03 4.65
N TYR A 54 -0.18 6.92 3.69
CA TYR A 54 0.93 7.55 2.96
C TYR A 54 1.82 8.34 3.92
N ARG A 55 1.24 9.13 4.83
CA ARG A 55 1.99 9.85 5.87
C ARG A 55 2.77 8.94 6.83
N ARG A 56 2.36 7.69 7.01
CA ARG A 56 3.13 6.71 7.80
C ARG A 56 4.30 6.16 6.99
N VAL A 57 4.09 5.86 5.71
CA VAL A 57 5.16 5.43 4.79
C VAL A 57 6.21 6.52 4.63
N GLU A 58 5.79 7.76 4.43
CA GLU A 58 6.69 8.92 4.33
C GLU A 58 7.59 9.02 5.55
N ARG A 59 7.02 9.03 6.76
CA ARG A 59 7.78 9.08 8.02
C ARG A 59 8.73 7.89 8.19
N ALA A 60 8.33 6.70 7.76
CA ALA A 60 9.19 5.53 7.79
C ALA A 60 10.38 5.69 6.84
N VAL A 61 10.17 6.22 5.63
CA VAL A 61 11.23 6.49 4.66
C VAL A 61 12.11 7.66 5.11
N ASP A 62 11.53 8.73 5.66
CA ASP A 62 12.26 9.87 6.22
C ASP A 62 13.24 9.43 7.31
N SER A 63 12.83 8.45 8.14
CA SER A 63 13.70 7.89 9.19
C SER A 63 14.95 7.19 8.65
N THR A 64 14.96 6.83 7.37
CA THR A 64 16.13 6.23 6.67
C THR A 64 17.06 7.27 6.04
N GLY A 65 16.73 8.57 6.13
CA GLY A 65 17.51 9.67 5.57
C GLY A 65 17.18 10.02 4.11
N LEU A 66 16.08 9.49 3.57
CA LEU A 66 15.58 9.81 2.23
C LEU A 66 14.40 10.79 2.31
N ASN A 67 14.08 11.48 1.22
CA ASN A 67 12.88 12.30 1.13
C ASN A 67 11.64 11.41 0.98
N GLY A 68 10.96 11.14 2.09
CA GLY A 68 9.81 10.24 2.17
C GLY A 68 8.66 10.69 1.29
N HIS A 69 8.36 11.99 1.24
CA HIS A 69 7.32 12.55 0.39
C HIS A 69 7.63 12.30 -1.10
N SER A 70 8.86 12.60 -1.55
CA SER A 70 9.26 12.32 -2.95
C SER A 70 9.25 10.83 -3.27
N CYS A 71 9.68 9.98 -2.34
CA CYS A 71 9.66 8.52 -2.54
C CYS A 71 8.24 7.97 -2.61
N MET A 72 7.31 8.52 -1.83
CA MET A 72 5.90 8.15 -1.87
C MET A 72 5.26 8.57 -3.20
N LEU A 73 5.52 9.79 -3.68
CA LEU A 73 5.07 10.24 -5.01
C LEU A 73 5.62 9.37 -6.13
N ARG A 74 6.91 9.03 -6.08
CA ARG A 74 7.55 8.12 -7.02
C ARG A 74 6.87 6.74 -7.00
N ALA A 75 6.57 6.20 -5.83
CA ALA A 75 5.89 4.91 -5.70
C ALA A 75 4.46 4.93 -6.27
N VAL A 76 3.70 6.01 -6.08
CA VAL A 76 2.37 6.16 -6.68
C VAL A 76 2.43 6.23 -8.21
N CYS A 77 3.43 6.94 -8.76
CA CYS A 77 3.66 7.00 -10.20
C CYS A 77 4.04 5.62 -10.76
N GLU A 78 4.99 4.93 -10.11
CA GLU A 78 5.46 3.60 -10.52
C GLU A 78 4.39 2.52 -10.35
N ALA A 79 3.39 2.70 -9.48
CA ALA A 79 2.34 1.71 -9.25
C ALA A 79 1.54 1.37 -10.51
N GLU A 80 1.32 2.33 -11.41
CA GLU A 80 0.58 2.09 -12.65
C GLU A 80 1.37 1.25 -13.66
N THR A 81 2.70 1.27 -13.59
CA THR A 81 3.58 0.55 -14.51
C THR A 81 4.10 -0.77 -13.92
N LEU A 82 4.40 -0.81 -12.63
CA LEU A 82 5.02 -1.97 -11.95
C LEU A 82 4.02 -2.94 -11.33
N LEU A 83 2.76 -2.54 -11.13
CA LEU A 83 1.73 -3.39 -10.52
C LEU A 83 0.65 -3.73 -11.55
N PRO A 84 0.90 -4.61 -12.53
CA PRO A 84 -0.10 -4.99 -13.50
C PRO A 84 -1.30 -5.69 -12.82
N PRO A 85 -2.53 -5.50 -13.33
CA PRO A 85 -3.69 -6.20 -12.82
C PRO A 85 -3.54 -7.72 -12.98
N ARG A 86 -4.03 -8.49 -12.00
CA ARG A 86 -3.87 -9.95 -11.84
C ARG A 86 -2.48 -10.41 -11.42
N ALA A 87 -1.75 -9.57 -10.70
CA ALA A 87 -0.53 -10.00 -10.02
C ALA A 87 -0.85 -10.91 -8.81
N HIS A 88 0.19 -11.33 -8.07
CA HIS A 88 0.02 -12.01 -6.79
C HIS A 88 -0.83 -11.18 -5.81
N LEU A 89 -1.51 -11.85 -4.87
CA LEU A 89 -2.41 -11.21 -3.91
C LEU A 89 -1.76 -10.03 -3.17
N VAL A 90 -0.49 -10.16 -2.77
CA VAL A 90 0.26 -9.08 -2.12
C VAL A 90 0.41 -7.87 -3.04
N MET A 91 0.76 -8.08 -4.31
CA MET A 91 0.93 -6.99 -5.28
C MET A 91 -0.39 -6.30 -5.59
N GLU A 92 -1.50 -7.05 -5.59
CA GLU A 92 -2.83 -6.45 -5.72
C GLU A 92 -3.25 -5.64 -4.50
N LEU A 93 -2.94 -6.11 -3.29
CA LEU A 93 -3.16 -5.33 -2.09
C LEU A 93 -2.36 -4.01 -2.14
N VAL A 94 -1.10 -4.07 -2.58
CA VAL A 94 -0.26 -2.88 -2.78
C VAL A 94 -0.85 -1.97 -3.86
N ARG A 95 -1.33 -2.53 -4.98
CA ARG A 95 -1.98 -1.76 -6.05
C ARG A 95 -3.22 -1.05 -5.54
N ILE A 96 -4.09 -1.73 -4.78
CA ILE A 96 -5.30 -1.16 -4.19
C ILE A 96 -4.97 -0.07 -3.16
N ALA A 97 -3.95 -0.29 -2.33
CA ALA A 97 -3.50 0.66 -1.33
C ALA A 97 -2.96 1.95 -1.95
N LEU A 98 -2.21 1.83 -3.05
CA LEU A 98 -1.62 2.96 -3.78
C LEU A 98 -2.54 3.58 -4.84
N ALA A 99 -3.66 2.92 -5.19
CA ALA A 99 -4.61 3.41 -6.17
C ALA A 99 -5.33 4.68 -5.68
N MET A 100 -4.85 5.83 -6.13
CA MET A 100 -5.45 7.15 -5.84
C MET A 100 -6.65 7.44 -6.76
N PRO A 101 -7.91 7.53 -6.28
CA PRO A 101 -9.05 7.83 -7.15
C PRO A 101 -8.88 9.18 -7.86
N LEU A 102 -9.13 9.22 -9.17
CA LEU A 102 -9.02 10.43 -10.02
C LEU A 102 -10.24 11.37 -9.92
N GLN A 103 -11.19 11.11 -9.03
CA GLN A 103 -12.38 11.96 -8.88
C GLN A 103 -11.99 13.30 -8.24
N GLY A 104 -12.70 14.38 -8.59
CA GLY A 104 -12.38 15.74 -8.18
C GLY A 104 -12.09 15.88 -6.69
N VAL A 105 -10.92 16.45 -6.37
CA VAL A 105 -10.53 16.82 -5.02
C VAL A 105 -11.45 17.95 -4.58
N THR A 106 -12.20 17.76 -3.50
CA THR A 106 -13.08 18.83 -2.97
C THR A 106 -12.27 19.78 -2.10
N ASP A 107 -12.70 21.05 -1.95
CA ASP A 107 -11.97 22.05 -1.16
C ASP A 107 -11.79 21.69 0.34
N ARG A 108 -12.48 20.64 0.82
CA ARG A 108 -12.39 20.12 2.19
C ARG A 108 -11.27 19.08 2.38
N GLU A 109 -10.48 18.84 1.36
CA GLU A 109 -9.55 17.73 1.30
C GLU A 109 -8.11 18.16 1.67
N PRO A 110 -7.32 17.30 2.34
CA PRO A 110 -5.98 17.67 2.80
C PRO A 110 -5.06 18.07 1.63
N HIS A 111 -4.22 19.10 1.84
CA HIS A 111 -3.38 19.72 0.81
C HIS A 111 -2.46 18.77 0.01
N GLY A 112 -2.12 17.58 0.52
CA GLY A 112 -1.27 16.61 -0.19
C GLY A 112 -1.98 15.70 -1.21
N HIS A 113 -3.32 15.67 -1.26
CA HIS A 113 -4.06 14.78 -2.18
C HIS A 113 -3.83 15.11 -3.65
N ARG A 114 -3.61 16.40 -3.96
CA ARG A 114 -3.37 16.86 -5.35
C ARG A 114 -2.05 16.29 -5.89
N ASP A 115 -1.01 16.23 -5.07
CA ASP A 115 0.32 15.79 -5.51
C ASP A 115 0.31 14.29 -5.85
N TYR A 116 -0.35 13.46 -5.04
CA TYR A 116 -0.52 12.04 -5.35
C TYR A 116 -1.41 11.79 -6.56
N MET A 117 -2.45 12.61 -6.76
CA MET A 117 -3.28 12.54 -7.96
C MET A 117 -2.44 12.85 -9.21
N MET A 118 -1.61 13.89 -9.16
CA MET A 118 -0.69 14.22 -10.26
C MET A 118 0.36 13.13 -10.47
N ALA A 119 0.91 12.55 -9.41
CA ALA A 119 1.85 11.43 -9.51
C ALA A 119 1.23 10.22 -10.21
N ARG A 120 -0.01 9.88 -9.86
CA ARG A 120 -0.76 8.82 -10.54
C ARG A 120 -0.98 9.14 -12.02
N LEU A 121 -1.36 10.38 -12.34
CA LEU A 121 -1.52 10.81 -13.74
C LEU A 121 -0.22 10.67 -14.52
N ASN A 122 0.93 11.06 -13.96
CA ASN A 122 2.24 10.85 -14.60
C ASN A 122 2.51 9.37 -14.91
N GLY A 123 2.17 8.48 -13.97
CA GLY A 123 2.26 7.03 -14.17
C GLY A 123 1.35 6.52 -15.29
N LEU A 124 0.10 7.00 -15.36
CA LEU A 124 -0.86 6.67 -16.43
C LEU A 124 -0.40 7.18 -17.81
N HIS A 125 0.28 8.32 -17.84
CA HIS A 125 0.85 8.89 -19.06
C HIS A 125 2.16 8.21 -19.49
N GLY A 126 2.68 7.25 -18.72
CA GLY A 126 3.92 6.54 -19.02
C GLY A 126 5.17 7.40 -18.92
N VAL A 127 5.14 8.46 -18.10
CA VAL A 127 6.31 9.30 -17.83
C VAL A 127 7.35 8.49 -17.06
N ASP A 128 8.64 8.78 -17.26
CA ASP A 128 9.70 8.21 -16.44
C ASP A 128 9.62 8.75 -15.00
N CYS A 129 9.00 7.96 -14.12
CA CYS A 129 8.81 8.29 -12.71
C CYS A 129 10.15 8.52 -11.98
N SER A 130 11.25 7.92 -12.43
CA SER A 130 12.56 8.12 -11.80
C SER A 130 13.14 9.50 -12.12
N ALA A 131 12.96 9.97 -13.35
CA ALA A 131 13.36 11.31 -13.78
C ALA A 131 12.45 12.40 -13.20
N GLN A 132 11.16 12.12 -13.04
CA GLN A 132 10.18 13.06 -12.48
C GLN A 132 10.35 13.30 -10.98
N TYR A 133 10.89 12.32 -10.25
CA TYR A 133 11.11 12.37 -8.79
C TYR A 133 12.57 12.07 -8.43
N PRO A 134 13.52 12.96 -8.76
CA PRO A 134 14.95 12.74 -8.59
C PRO A 134 15.40 12.71 -7.12
N ASP A 135 14.63 13.33 -6.21
CA ASP A 135 14.93 13.38 -4.77
C ASP A 135 14.77 12.02 -4.08
N CYS A 136 14.19 11.02 -4.76
CA CYS A 136 14.15 9.65 -4.30
C CYS A 136 14.99 8.74 -5.22
N PRO A 137 16.15 8.24 -4.77
CA PRO A 137 17.01 7.37 -5.59
C PRO A 137 16.47 5.94 -5.71
N ILE A 138 15.64 5.49 -4.77
CA ILE A 138 15.15 4.10 -4.69
C ILE A 138 13.71 3.97 -5.21
N SER A 139 13.35 2.75 -5.65
CA SER A 139 11.96 2.37 -5.91
C SER A 139 11.43 1.54 -4.75
N LEU A 140 10.48 2.09 -3.98
CA LEU A 140 9.84 1.38 -2.87
C LEU A 140 9.12 0.11 -3.36
N LEU A 141 8.52 0.16 -4.55
CA LEU A 141 7.83 -0.97 -5.15
C LEU A 141 8.77 -2.09 -5.56
N ARG A 142 9.94 -1.78 -6.13
CA ARG A 142 10.93 -2.81 -6.46
C ARG A 142 11.55 -3.44 -5.22
N LEU A 143 11.76 -2.65 -4.16
CA LEU A 143 12.20 -3.17 -2.87
C LEU A 143 11.14 -4.10 -2.26
N ALA A 144 9.87 -3.70 -2.27
CA ALA A 144 8.78 -4.54 -1.79
C ALA A 144 8.62 -5.82 -2.62
N ALA A 145 8.71 -5.73 -3.94
CA ALA A 145 8.64 -6.88 -4.84
C ALA A 145 9.81 -7.86 -4.63
N ALA A 146 11.00 -7.37 -4.26
CA ALA A 146 12.15 -8.23 -3.96
C ALA A 146 11.98 -9.03 -2.64
N LEU A 147 11.11 -8.58 -1.75
CA LEU A 147 10.77 -9.29 -0.50
C LEU A 147 9.68 -10.36 -0.72
N VAL A 148 8.93 -10.27 -1.82
CA VAL A 148 7.99 -11.32 -2.20
C VAL A 148 8.79 -12.42 -2.91
N PRO A 149 8.83 -13.65 -2.38
CA PRO A 149 9.54 -14.73 -3.05
C PRO A 149 8.95 -14.91 -4.45
N ALA A 150 9.80 -14.83 -5.46
CA ALA A 150 9.46 -15.22 -6.83
C ALA A 150 9.19 -16.74 -6.80
N THR A 151 7.94 -17.12 -6.53
CA THR A 151 7.52 -18.50 -6.68
C THR A 151 7.51 -18.81 -8.18
N MET A 152 8.34 -19.78 -8.57
CA MET A 152 8.29 -20.48 -9.86
C MET A 152 6.86 -20.85 -10.27
#